data_AF-A0A970S518-F1
#
_entry.id   AF-A0A970S518-F1
#
_cell.length_a   1.000
_cell.length_b   1.000
_cell.length_c   1.000
_cell.angle_alpha   90.00
_cell.angle_beta   90.00
_cell.angle_gamma   90.00
#
_symmetry.space_group_name_H-M   'P 1'
#
loop_
_entity.id
_entity.type
_entity.pdbx_description
1 polymer ?
#
loop_
_entity_poly.entity_id
_entity_poly.type
_entity_poly.pdbx_seq_one_letter_code
_entity_poly.pdbx_strand_id
1 'polypeptide(L)'
;MYDIEKRETRELMITDIPEYRTVSSMEWLDDRYFLFVVQFDTGTVVRGGDVYVYDTETDEYKVIIRSEDYWELQADDFDVYKDEFVIINGWMRGENTSDLTKRKHYLLTYDEIYDLIDNNKIIDLSKRESMTD
;
A
#
# COMPACT_ATOMS: atom_id res chain seq x y z
N MET A 1 -1.26 2.29 -17.75
CA MET A 1 -0.66 3.64 -17.57
C MET A 1 -0.69 4.38 -18.90
N TYR A 2 -1.01 5.67 -18.90
CA TYR A 2 -0.99 6.49 -20.13
C TYR A 2 0.18 7.47 -20.06
N ASP A 3 1.11 7.36 -20.99
CA ASP A 3 2.23 8.29 -21.15
C ASP A 3 1.73 9.51 -21.93
N ILE A 4 1.65 10.66 -21.26
CA ILE A 4 1.10 11.90 -21.84
C ILE A 4 2.02 12.46 -22.94
N GLU A 5 3.34 12.35 -22.76
CA GLU A 5 4.32 12.88 -23.70
C GLU A 5 4.34 12.08 -25.00
N LYS A 6 4.32 10.74 -24.88
CA LYS A 6 4.29 9.83 -26.02
C LYS A 6 2.89 9.62 -26.59
N ARG A 7 1.84 9.97 -25.84
CA ARG A 7 0.43 9.70 -26.15
C ARG A 7 0.14 8.22 -26.36
N GLU A 8 0.77 7.38 -25.54
CA GLU A 8 0.70 5.93 -25.65
C GLU A 8 0.12 5.32 -24.38
N THR A 9 -0.65 4.24 -24.54
CA THR A 9 -1.07 3.42 -23.41
C THR A 9 -0.07 2.29 -23.23
N ARG A 10 0.53 2.22 -22.04
CA ARG A 10 1.33 1.08 -21.60
C ARG A 10 0.49 0.22 -20.67
N GLU A 11 0.36 -1.05 -20.99
CA GLU A 11 -0.18 -2.03 -20.06
C GLU A 11 0.90 -2.33 -19.00
N LEU A 12 0.51 -2.22 -17.73
CA LEU A 12 1.38 -2.61 -16.62
C LEU A 12 0.94 -4.01 -16.19
N MET A 13 1.84 -4.97 -16.32
CA MET A 13 1.60 -6.32 -15.89
C MET A 13 2.36 -6.54 -14.58
N ILE A 14 1.63 -6.54 -13.47
CA ILE A 14 2.19 -6.92 -12.18
C ILE A 14 2.20 -8.45 -12.16
N THR A 15 3.26 -9.04 -12.73
CA THR A 15 3.48 -10.49 -12.77
C THR A 15 3.99 -10.96 -11.43
N ASP A 16 3.48 -12.07 -10.90
CA ASP A 16 3.89 -12.67 -9.61
C ASP A 16 3.25 -12.04 -8.36
N ILE A 17 2.06 -11.44 -8.49
CA ILE A 17 1.18 -11.26 -7.33
C ILE A 17 0.83 -12.66 -6.77
N PRO A 18 0.89 -12.89 -5.44
CA PRO A 18 0.52 -14.18 -4.86
C PRO A 18 -0.86 -14.66 -5.32
N GLU A 19 -1.04 -15.99 -5.44
CA GLU A 19 -2.34 -16.57 -5.78
C GLU A 19 -3.45 -16.06 -4.85
N TYR A 20 -4.66 -15.91 -5.41
CA TYR A 20 -5.84 -15.40 -4.71
C TYR A 20 -5.71 -13.96 -4.21
N ARG A 21 -4.90 -13.13 -4.87
CA ARG A 21 -4.75 -11.72 -4.56
C ARG A 21 -4.97 -10.81 -5.77
N THR A 22 -5.37 -9.58 -5.49
CA THR A 22 -5.63 -8.53 -6.48
C THR A 22 -5.15 -7.18 -5.97
N VAL A 23 -4.96 -6.24 -6.89
CA VAL A 23 -4.80 -4.82 -6.56
C VAL A 23 -6.16 -4.22 -6.22
N SER A 24 -6.25 -3.46 -5.13
CA SER A 24 -7.50 -2.80 -4.70
C SER A 24 -7.44 -1.28 -4.66
N SER A 25 -6.25 -0.70 -4.48
CA SER A 25 -6.03 0.75 -4.45
C SER A 25 -4.68 1.08 -5.06
N MET A 26 -4.57 2.26 -5.67
CA MET A 26 -3.36 2.76 -6.32
C MET A 26 -3.34 4.28 -6.28
N GLU A 27 -2.21 4.87 -5.95
CA GLU A 27 -2.00 6.33 -5.96
C GLU A 27 -0.55 6.66 -6.35
N TRP A 28 -0.35 7.76 -7.09
CA TRP A 28 1.00 8.20 -7.43
C TRP A 28 1.71 8.75 -6.20
N LEU A 29 2.96 8.32 -5.98
CA LEU A 29 3.84 8.93 -4.98
C LEU A 29 4.52 10.16 -5.59
N ASP A 30 5.08 10.00 -6.79
CA ASP A 30 5.71 11.07 -7.56
C ASP A 30 5.63 10.74 -9.07
N ASP A 31 6.48 11.35 -9.89
CA ASP A 31 6.50 11.11 -11.34
C ASP A 31 7.16 9.76 -11.73
N ARG A 32 7.73 9.03 -10.77
CA ARG A 32 8.45 7.76 -10.98
C ARG A 32 7.78 6.57 -10.32
N TYR A 33 7.26 6.74 -9.11
CA TYR A 33 6.75 5.69 -8.25
C TYR A 33 5.24 5.85 -8.05
N PHE A 34 4.53 4.73 -8.04
CA PHE A 34 3.18 4.68 -7.49
C PHE A 34 3.06 3.59 -6.42
N LEU A 35 2.23 3.87 -5.43
CA LEU A 35 1.87 2.94 -4.36
C LEU A 35 0.64 2.14 -4.79
N PHE A 36 0.56 0.90 -4.34
CA PHE A 36 -0.64 0.08 -4.53
C PHE A 36 -0.84 -0.93 -3.40
N VAL A 37 -2.10 -1.22 -3.09
CA VAL A 37 -2.50 -2.25 -2.12
C VAL A 37 -2.73 -3.57 -2.83
N VAL A 38 -2.14 -4.64 -2.32
CA VAL A 38 -2.43 -6.02 -2.71
C VAL A 38 -3.19 -6.73 -1.59
N GLN A 39 -4.42 -7.13 -1.88
CA GLN A 39 -5.32 -7.80 -0.92
C GLN A 39 -5.81 -9.15 -1.45
N PHE A 40 -6.51 -9.95 -0.65
CA PHE A 40 -7.20 -11.14 -1.17
C PHE A 40 -8.25 -10.77 -2.23
N ASP A 41 -8.35 -11.57 -3.28
CA ASP A 41 -9.29 -11.35 -4.40
C ASP A 41 -10.75 -11.70 -4.08
N THR A 42 -10.96 -12.37 -2.94
CA THR A 42 -12.25 -12.87 -2.49
C THR A 42 -12.35 -12.81 -0.96
N GLY A 43 -13.56 -12.56 -0.45
CA GLY A 43 -13.85 -12.56 1.00
C GLY A 43 -14.68 -11.35 1.44
N THR A 44 -15.61 -11.57 2.35
CA THR A 44 -16.53 -10.53 2.84
C THR A 44 -15.93 -9.65 3.95
N VAL A 45 -14.76 -10.02 4.47
CA VAL A 45 -14.05 -9.33 5.56
C VAL A 45 -12.79 -8.63 5.05
N VAL A 46 -12.40 -8.91 3.80
CA VAL A 46 -11.22 -8.31 3.17
C VAL A 46 -11.48 -6.84 2.92
N ARG A 47 -10.66 -5.97 3.51
CA ARG A 47 -10.70 -4.53 3.30
C ARG A 47 -9.39 -3.99 2.74
N GLY A 48 -8.29 -4.72 2.87
CA GLY A 48 -6.98 -4.27 2.44
C GLY A 48 -5.92 -5.36 2.52
N GLY A 49 -4.66 -4.97 2.50
CA GLY A 49 -3.55 -5.91 2.58
C GLY A 49 -2.19 -5.23 2.62
N ASP A 50 -1.25 -5.79 1.88
CA ASP A 50 0.14 -5.35 1.85
C ASP A 50 0.28 -4.14 0.91
N VAL A 51 1.18 -3.22 1.25
CA VAL A 51 1.48 -2.05 0.42
C VAL A 51 2.75 -2.28 -0.37
N TYR A 52 2.64 -2.08 -1.67
CA TYR A 52 3.72 -2.17 -2.61
C TYR A 52 4.00 -0.81 -3.24
N VAL A 53 5.19 -0.69 -3.78
CA VAL A 53 5.62 0.40 -4.64
C VAL A 53 6.06 -0.18 -5.97
N TYR A 54 5.64 0.46 -7.06
CA TYR A 54 6.07 0.15 -8.41
C TYR A 54 6.99 1.26 -8.92
N ASP A 55 8.11 0.90 -9.52
CA ASP A 55 9.09 1.81 -10.13
C ASP A 55 8.94 1.81 -11.65
N THR A 56 8.49 2.93 -12.21
CA THR A 56 8.24 3.06 -13.66
C THR A 56 9.51 3.07 -14.51
N GLU A 57 10.68 3.35 -13.94
CA GLU A 57 11.96 3.31 -14.65
C GLU A 57 12.47 1.88 -14.83
N THR A 58 12.26 1.03 -13.82
CA THR A 58 12.80 -0.35 -13.80
C THR A 58 11.76 -1.40 -14.18
N ASP A 59 10.46 -1.07 -14.17
CA ASP A 59 9.35 -2.02 -14.36
C ASP A 59 9.31 -3.10 -13.27
N GLU A 60 9.80 -2.74 -12.07
CA GLU A 60 9.84 -3.63 -10.90
C GLU A 60 8.93 -3.10 -9.80
N TYR A 61 8.45 -4.00 -8.96
CA TYR A 61 7.70 -3.65 -7.76
C TYR A 61 8.23 -4.39 -6.55
N LYS A 62 8.05 -3.78 -5.38
CA LYS A 62 8.46 -4.36 -4.10
C LYS A 62 7.45 -4.03 -3.00
N VAL A 63 7.35 -4.92 -2.02
CA VAL A 63 6.55 -4.68 -0.82
C VAL A 63 7.33 -3.75 0.12
N ILE A 64 6.66 -2.74 0.67
CA ILE A 64 7.24 -1.80 1.64
C ILE A 64 6.52 -1.88 3.00
N ILE A 65 5.26 -2.31 3.02
CA ILE A 65 4.50 -2.57 4.25
C ILE A 65 3.90 -3.97 4.14
N ARG A 66 4.20 -4.81 5.14
CA ARG A 66 3.56 -6.12 5.31
C ARG A 66 2.64 -6.11 6.52
N SER A 67 1.43 -6.59 6.30
CA SER A 67 0.54 -6.97 7.39
C SER A 67 0.85 -8.42 7.80
N GLU A 68 1.87 -8.62 8.64
CA GLU A 68 2.31 -9.95 9.07
C GLU A 68 1.16 -10.76 9.70
N ASP A 69 0.30 -10.10 10.47
CA ASP A 69 -1.01 -10.62 10.83
C ASP A 69 -2.10 -9.88 10.04
N TYR A 70 -2.49 -10.48 8.92
CA TYR A 70 -3.55 -9.99 8.03
C TYR A 70 -4.87 -9.70 8.77
N TRP A 71 -5.06 -10.34 9.93
CA TRP A 71 -6.24 -10.13 10.76
C TRP A 71 -6.08 -8.98 11.74
N GLU A 72 -4.89 -8.45 11.98
CA GLU A 72 -4.69 -7.34 12.92
C GLU A 72 -4.82 -5.98 12.25
N LEU A 73 -4.22 -5.81 11.07
CA LEU A 73 -4.26 -4.56 10.31
C LEU A 73 -4.31 -4.82 8.80
N GLN A 74 -5.23 -4.17 8.11
CA GLN A 74 -5.32 -4.19 6.64
C GLN A 74 -5.24 -2.77 6.10
N ALA A 75 -4.13 -2.42 5.43
CA ALA A 75 -4.02 -1.14 4.73
C ALA A 75 -4.86 -1.19 3.46
N ASP A 76 -5.70 -0.20 3.23
CA ASP A 76 -6.72 -0.22 2.15
C ASP A 76 -6.65 0.95 1.19
N ASP A 77 -6.23 2.13 1.64
CA ASP A 77 -5.98 3.28 0.77
C ASP A 77 -4.91 4.22 1.35
N PHE A 78 -4.63 5.27 0.59
CA PHE A 78 -3.57 6.24 0.86
C PHE A 78 -4.08 7.65 0.59
N ASP A 79 -3.66 8.60 1.42
CA ASP A 79 -3.72 10.02 1.11
C ASP A 79 -2.30 10.55 0.90
N VAL A 80 -1.97 10.89 -0.34
CA VAL A 80 -0.64 11.39 -0.71
C VAL A 80 -0.63 12.93 -0.67
N TYR A 81 0.13 13.48 0.26
CA TYR A 81 0.41 14.91 0.35
C TYR A 81 1.77 15.16 -0.29
N LYS A 82 1.74 15.61 -1.54
CA LYS A 82 2.91 15.78 -2.40
C LYS A 82 4.06 16.48 -1.68
N ASP A 83 5.25 15.89 -1.77
CA ASP A 83 6.51 16.38 -1.20
C ASP A 83 6.52 16.53 0.35
N GLU A 84 5.48 16.08 1.05
CA GLU A 84 5.37 16.17 2.51
C GLU A 84 5.32 14.78 3.16
N PHE A 85 4.19 14.09 3.03
CA PHE A 85 3.96 12.80 3.67
C PHE A 85 2.85 12.01 2.97
N VAL A 86 2.79 10.72 3.27
CA VAL A 86 1.70 9.83 2.89
C VAL A 86 1.02 9.35 4.17
N ILE A 87 -0.31 9.46 4.20
CA ILE A 87 -1.12 8.80 5.21
C ILE A 87 -1.51 7.44 4.65
N ILE A 88 -1.05 6.38 5.30
CA ILE A 88 -1.51 5.02 5.06
C ILE A 88 -2.72 4.79 5.95
N ASN A 89 -3.87 4.55 5.34
CA ASN A 89 -5.07 4.24 6.08
C ASN A 89 -5.24 2.73 6.16
N GLY A 90 -5.78 2.27 7.28
CA GLY A 90 -6.02 0.85 7.47
C GLY A 90 -7.14 0.56 8.45
N TRP A 91 -7.54 -0.70 8.44
CA TRP A 91 -8.53 -1.23 9.37
C TRP A 91 -7.87 -2.18 10.35
N MET A 92 -8.09 -1.93 11.63
CA MET A 92 -7.74 -2.87 12.69
C MET A 92 -8.94 -3.72 13.10
N ARG A 93 -8.65 -4.97 13.41
CA ARG A 93 -9.62 -5.88 14.02
C ARG A 93 -9.91 -5.48 15.47
N GLY A 94 -11.18 -5.58 15.85
CA GLY A 94 -11.60 -5.41 17.24
C GLY A 94 -11.27 -6.64 18.09
N GLU A 95 -11.09 -6.44 19.39
CA GLU A 95 -10.70 -7.49 20.36
C GLU A 95 -11.62 -8.72 20.39
N ASN A 96 -12.89 -8.59 19.97
CA ASN A 96 -13.92 -9.62 20.16
C ASN A 96 -14.74 -9.98 18.92
N THR A 97 -14.36 -9.54 17.72
CA THR A 97 -15.13 -9.82 16.49
C THR A 97 -14.24 -10.22 15.32
N SER A 98 -14.83 -10.88 14.33
CA SER A 98 -14.28 -10.98 12.97
C SER A 98 -14.38 -9.66 12.20
N ASP A 99 -14.82 -8.59 12.85
CA ASP A 99 -15.12 -7.31 12.22
C ASP A 99 -13.95 -6.33 12.37
N LEU A 100 -13.53 -5.82 11.22
CA LEU A 100 -12.65 -4.67 11.08
C LEU A 100 -13.44 -3.41 11.45
N THR A 101 -13.21 -2.89 12.66
CA THR A 101 -14.08 -1.88 13.29
C THR A 101 -13.39 -0.57 13.61
N LYS A 102 -12.05 -0.56 13.70
CA LYS A 102 -11.30 0.64 14.04
C LYS A 102 -10.47 1.10 12.84
N ARG A 103 -10.73 2.31 12.38
CA ARG A 103 -9.89 2.98 11.39
C ARG A 103 -8.58 3.42 12.07
N LYS A 104 -7.47 3.27 11.38
CA LYS A 104 -6.15 3.73 11.82
C LYS A 104 -5.47 4.48 10.68
N HIS A 105 -4.71 5.49 11.05
CA HIS A 105 -3.98 6.36 10.15
C HIS A 105 -2.50 6.34 10.53
N TYR A 106 -1.63 6.10 9.57
CA TYR A 106 -0.18 6.05 9.78
C TYR A 106 0.50 7.03 8.85
N LEU A 107 1.23 7.97 9.43
CA LEU A 107 1.99 8.95 8.66
C LEU A 107 3.39 8.40 8.37
N LEU A 108 3.75 8.36 7.09
CA LEU A 108 5.11 8.14 6.61
C LEU A 108 5.57 9.37 5.83
N THR A 109 6.78 9.85 6.09
CA THR A 109 7.37 10.92 5.27
C THR A 109 7.90 10.34 3.96
N TYR A 110 8.13 11.20 2.96
CA TYR A 110 8.77 10.77 1.70
C TYR A 110 10.17 10.21 1.94
N ASP A 111 10.97 10.85 2.79
CA ASP A 111 12.29 10.35 3.17
C ASP A 111 12.23 8.94 3.75
N GLU A 112 11.20 8.66 4.57
CA GLU A 112 10.99 7.32 5.12
C GLU A 112 10.65 6.32 4.00
N ILE A 113 9.71 6.66 3.11
CA ILE A 113 9.31 5.79 2.00
C ILE A 113 10.49 5.52 1.06
N TYR A 114 11.29 6.54 0.73
CA TYR A 114 12.49 6.35 -0.09
C TYR A 114 13.55 5.52 0.64
N ASP A 115 13.74 5.69 1.95
CA ASP A 115 14.62 4.80 2.72
C ASP A 115 14.13 3.34 2.66
N LEU A 116 12.81 3.08 2.67
CA LEU A 116 12.26 1.74 2.47
C LEU A 116 12.55 1.21 1.06
N ILE A 117 12.36 2.04 0.04
CA ILE A 117 12.61 1.70 -1.37
C ILE A 117 14.09 1.39 -1.60
N ASP A 118 14.98 2.30 -1.24
CA ASP A 118 16.40 2.25 -1.57
C ASP A 118 17.13 1.16 -0.79
N ASN A 119 16.70 0.90 0.45
CA ASN A 119 17.33 -0.09 1.32
C ASN A 119 16.59 -1.43 1.37
N ASN A 120 15.55 -1.61 0.55
CA ASN A 120 14.69 -2.80 0.53
C ASN A 120 14.18 -3.20 1.93
N LYS A 121 13.74 -2.20 2.71
CA LYS A 121 13.18 -2.41 4.04
C LYS A 121 11.66 -2.62 3.93
N ILE A 122 11.14 -3.42 4.85
CA ILE A 122 9.72 -3.70 5.00
C ILE A 122 9.35 -3.34 6.43
N ILE A 123 8.28 -2.57 6.61
CA ILE A 123 7.75 -2.26 7.93
C ILE A 123 6.42 -2.97 8.18
N ASP A 124 6.09 -3.10 9.45
CA ASP A 124 4.80 -3.58 9.93
C ASP A 124 4.14 -2.48 10.75
N LEU A 125 3.04 -1.94 10.22
CA LEU A 125 2.32 -0.82 10.82
C LEU A 125 1.55 -1.21 12.10
N SER A 126 1.28 -2.50 12.33
CA SER A 126 0.66 -2.94 13.59
C SER A 126 1.53 -2.63 14.81
N LYS A 127 2.85 -2.53 14.61
CA LYS A 127 3.86 -2.22 15.62
C LYS A 127 4.13 -0.72 15.78
N ARG A 128 3.46 0.13 14.99
CA ARG A 128 3.64 1.59 14.98
C ARG A 128 2.50 2.29 15.71
N GLU A 129 2.81 3.42 16.33
CA GLU A 129 1.77 4.31 16.85
C GLU A 129 0.99 4.93 15.69
N SER A 130 -0.32 4.67 15.67
CA SER A 130 -1.26 5.27 14.73
C SER A 130 -1.73 6.63 15.24
N MET A 131 -2.07 7.54 14.33
CA MET A 131 -2.91 8.69 14.67
C MET A 131 -4.32 8.18 15.03
N THR A 132 -4.87 8.67 16.14
CA THR A 132 -6.26 8.40 16.54
C THR A 132 -7.17 9.52 16.09
N ASP A 133 -8.36 9.15 15.61
CA ASP A 133 -9.50 10.07 15.46
C ASP A 133 -9.95 10.68 16.80
#